data_AF-A0A2E9T7X1-F1
#
_entry.id   AF-A0A2E9T7X1-F1
#
_cell.length_a   1.000
_cell.length_b   1.000
_cell.length_c   1.000
_cell.angle_alpha   90.00
_cell.angle_beta   90.00
_cell.angle_gamma   90.00
#
_symmetry.space_group_name_H-M   'P 1'
#
loop_
_entity.id
_entity.type
_entity.pdbx_description
1 polymer ?
#
loop_
_entity_poly.entity_id
_entity_poly.type
_entity_poly.pdbx_seq_one_letter_code
_entity_poly.pdbx_strand_id
1 'polypeptide(L)'
;MLLDLVFSDGDYTSLNNFIPTFVIEVEGEVDPTEDVYGCMDESASNYNIDANIDDSSCIYSQTIDINSGWSLVSTYIQPDNIDVSIVFSPLENHIVLLKNNEGSAYLPEWNFNGIGDIIAGQGYQIKLNSDQQLTIFGERLLPELTPIDLTLGWNLIAYLRQSPADVAAVFQEMLISGSLVIVKDSEGNAYLPEWAFNGIGGMFSGKAYQIKTNEAYTLIYLSNNQDY
;
A
#
# COMPACT_ATOMS: atom_id res chain seq x y z
N MET A 1 5.30 -48.00 2.83
CA MET A 1 4.39 -49.02 2.29
C MET A 1 5.26 -50.18 1.81
N LEU A 2 5.20 -51.34 2.47
CA LEU A 2 5.96 -52.53 2.02
C LEU A 2 5.13 -53.22 0.94
N LEU A 3 5.71 -53.39 -0.26
CA LEU A 3 5.06 -54.06 -1.37
C LEU A 3 5.50 -55.53 -1.37
N ASP A 4 4.65 -56.41 -0.88
CA ASP A 4 4.85 -57.86 -0.97
C ASP A 4 4.27 -58.38 -2.29
N LEU A 5 5.13 -58.95 -3.14
CA LEU A 5 4.70 -59.63 -4.37
C LEU A 5 4.33 -61.07 -4.03
N VAL A 6 3.04 -61.39 -4.13
CA VAL A 6 2.52 -62.75 -3.93
C VAL A 6 1.99 -63.28 -5.26
N PHE A 7 2.48 -64.44 -5.69
CA PHE A 7 1.93 -65.13 -6.86
C PHE A 7 0.52 -65.63 -6.57
N SER A 8 -0.39 -65.46 -7.51
CA SER A 8 -1.82 -65.77 -7.32
C SER A 8 -2.13 -67.24 -7.06
N ASP A 9 -1.21 -68.16 -7.38
CA ASP A 9 -1.35 -69.60 -7.22
C ASP A 9 -0.60 -70.18 -6.01
N GLY A 10 0.26 -69.39 -5.35
CA GLY A 10 0.98 -69.78 -4.13
C GLY A 10 1.98 -70.93 -4.28
N ASP A 11 2.29 -71.38 -5.51
CA ASP A 11 3.17 -72.53 -5.77
C ASP A 11 4.54 -72.09 -6.31
N TYR A 12 5.57 -72.21 -5.48
CA TYR A 12 6.95 -71.83 -5.80
C TYR A 12 7.77 -72.98 -6.41
N THR A 13 7.18 -74.15 -6.64
CA THR A 13 7.92 -75.38 -6.98
C THR A 13 8.17 -75.58 -8.49
N SER A 14 7.55 -74.78 -9.35
CA SER A 14 7.74 -74.81 -10.81
C SER A 14 8.83 -73.86 -11.33
N LEU A 15 9.49 -73.11 -10.44
CA LEU A 15 10.55 -72.14 -10.73
C LEU A 15 11.92 -72.81 -10.96
N ASN A 16 11.98 -73.80 -11.86
CA ASN A 16 13.25 -74.22 -12.43
C ASN A 16 13.50 -73.42 -13.71
N ASN A 17 14.35 -72.39 -13.59
CA ASN A 17 15.00 -71.64 -14.67
C ASN A 17 14.26 -70.50 -15.39
N PHE A 18 13.18 -69.96 -14.83
CA PHE A 18 12.66 -68.68 -15.32
C PHE A 18 12.67 -67.66 -14.18
N ILE A 19 13.67 -66.79 -14.15
CA ILE A 19 13.58 -65.55 -13.37
C ILE A 19 12.84 -64.58 -14.29
N PRO A 20 11.54 -64.34 -14.12
CA PRO A 20 10.86 -63.34 -14.95
C PRO A 20 11.55 -62.01 -14.69
N THR A 21 12.13 -61.42 -15.74
CA THR A 21 12.63 -60.05 -15.67
C THR A 21 11.41 -59.16 -15.72
N PHE A 22 10.97 -58.66 -14.59
CA PHE A 22 9.97 -57.60 -14.54
C PHE A 22 10.70 -56.27 -14.48
N VAL A 23 10.33 -55.34 -15.35
CA VAL A 23 10.74 -53.95 -15.25
C VAL A 23 9.63 -53.25 -14.48
N ILE A 24 9.94 -52.73 -13.30
CA ILE A 24 9.05 -51.78 -12.63
C ILE A 24 9.32 -50.43 -13.30
N GLU A 25 8.50 -50.07 -14.28
CA GLU A 25 8.40 -48.68 -14.71
C GLU A 25 7.60 -47.95 -13.65
N VAL A 26 8.31 -47.27 -12.74
CA VAL A 26 7.69 -46.23 -11.93
C VAL A 26 7.52 -45.04 -12.88
N GLU A 27 6.39 -44.98 -13.57
CA GLU A 27 5.91 -43.68 -14.05
C GLU A 27 5.69 -42.87 -12.77
N GLY A 28 6.65 -42.01 -12.43
CA GLY A 28 6.38 -40.98 -11.45
C GLY A 28 5.19 -40.22 -12.00
N GLU A 29 4.05 -40.26 -11.30
CA GLU A 29 3.07 -39.20 -11.46
C GLU A 29 3.83 -37.92 -11.15
N VAL A 30 4.23 -37.21 -12.21
CA VAL A 30 4.60 -35.81 -12.09
C VAL A 30 3.29 -35.17 -11.68
N ASP A 31 3.15 -34.87 -10.39
CA ASP A 31 1.99 -34.17 -9.88
C ASP A 31 1.81 -32.89 -10.71
N PRO A 32 0.76 -32.76 -11.52
CA PRO A 32 0.60 -31.62 -12.43
C PRO A 32 0.35 -30.30 -11.68
N THR A 33 0.29 -30.33 -10.35
CA THR A 33 0.20 -29.15 -9.49
C THR A 33 1.47 -29.00 -8.67
N GLU A 34 2.58 -28.63 -9.31
CA GLU A 34 3.66 -28.00 -8.54
C GLU A 34 3.10 -26.71 -7.95
N ASP A 35 3.06 -26.63 -6.62
CA ASP A 35 2.69 -25.43 -5.88
C ASP A 35 3.78 -24.38 -6.10
N VAL A 36 3.49 -23.39 -6.95
CA VAL A 36 4.38 -22.28 -7.23
C VAL A 36 3.87 -21.07 -6.46
N TYR A 37 4.61 -20.71 -5.41
CA TYR A 37 4.35 -19.54 -4.61
C TYR A 37 4.87 -18.27 -5.28
N GLY A 38 4.11 -17.18 -5.17
CA GLY A 38 4.55 -15.85 -5.58
C GLY A 38 3.39 -14.86 -5.68
N CYS A 39 3.70 -13.59 -5.95
CA CYS A 39 2.68 -12.59 -6.14
C CYS A 39 1.83 -12.86 -7.39
N MET A 40 0.51 -12.98 -7.21
CA MET A 40 -0.44 -13.23 -8.29
C MET A 40 -1.11 -11.95 -8.85
N ASP A 41 -0.83 -10.77 -8.29
CA ASP A 41 -1.39 -9.49 -8.78
C ASP A 41 -0.53 -8.93 -9.92
N GLU A 42 -1.09 -8.87 -11.14
CA GLU A 42 -0.43 -8.32 -12.35
C GLU A 42 -0.02 -6.85 -12.21
N SER A 43 -0.60 -6.10 -11.27
CA SER A 43 -0.24 -4.71 -10.97
C SER A 43 0.95 -4.56 -10.02
N ALA A 44 1.45 -5.67 -9.45
CA ALA A 44 2.63 -5.68 -8.60
C ALA A 44 3.92 -5.72 -9.41
N SER A 45 4.98 -5.12 -8.87
CA SER A 45 6.31 -5.03 -9.46
C SER A 45 7.03 -6.38 -9.52
N ASN A 46 6.61 -7.33 -8.71
CA ASN A 46 7.15 -8.69 -8.59
C ASN A 46 6.11 -9.77 -8.94
N TYR A 47 5.12 -9.44 -9.79
CA TYR A 47 4.17 -10.40 -10.33
C TYR A 47 4.88 -11.63 -10.90
N ASN A 48 4.45 -12.81 -10.47
CA ASN A 48 4.94 -14.09 -10.97
C ASN A 48 3.85 -14.79 -11.77
N ILE A 49 3.99 -14.84 -13.09
CA ILE A 49 3.02 -15.49 -13.99
C ILE A 49 2.90 -16.99 -13.78
N ASP A 50 3.93 -17.63 -13.23
CA ASP A 50 3.93 -19.06 -12.95
C ASP A 50 3.33 -19.37 -11.57
N ALA A 51 3.09 -18.36 -10.72
CA ALA A 51 2.54 -18.57 -9.38
C ALA A 51 1.06 -19.01 -9.45
N ASN A 52 0.75 -20.10 -8.76
CA ASN A 52 -0.61 -20.60 -8.57
C ASN A 52 -1.10 -20.47 -7.13
N ILE A 53 -0.23 -20.05 -6.20
CA ILE A 53 -0.56 -19.74 -4.81
C ILE A 53 0.04 -18.38 -4.46
N ASP A 54 -0.81 -17.45 -4.01
CA ASP A 54 -0.39 -16.14 -3.51
C ASP A 54 0.35 -16.30 -2.19
N ASP A 55 1.58 -15.78 -2.13
CA ASP A 55 2.42 -15.78 -0.94
C ASP A 55 2.37 -14.46 -0.17
N SER A 56 1.50 -13.53 -0.58
CA SER A 56 1.37 -12.19 -0.01
C SER A 56 2.66 -11.37 -0.08
N SER A 57 3.58 -11.69 -1.01
CA SER A 57 4.83 -10.95 -1.20
C SER A 57 4.73 -9.80 -2.21
N CYS A 58 3.52 -9.45 -2.69
CA CYS A 58 3.34 -8.44 -3.72
C CYS A 58 3.91 -7.06 -3.33
N ILE A 59 4.83 -6.56 -4.14
CA ILE A 59 5.49 -5.26 -4.00
C ILE A 59 4.87 -4.29 -5.00
N TYR A 60 4.24 -3.24 -4.50
CA TYR A 60 3.67 -2.18 -5.32
C TYR A 60 4.57 -0.96 -5.31
N SER A 61 4.27 -0.04 -6.23
CA SER A 61 4.92 1.27 -6.24
C SER A 61 3.92 2.39 -6.46
N GLN A 62 4.26 3.56 -5.93
CA GLN A 62 3.55 4.79 -6.22
C GLN A 62 4.56 5.87 -6.57
N THR A 63 4.30 6.55 -7.68
CA THR A 63 5.06 7.70 -8.13
C THR A 63 4.29 8.98 -7.81
N ILE A 64 4.96 9.93 -7.16
CA ILE A 64 4.41 11.21 -6.71
C ILE A 64 5.22 12.32 -7.37
N ASP A 65 4.54 13.15 -8.16
CA ASP A 65 5.13 14.36 -8.71
C ASP A 65 5.03 15.50 -7.68
N ILE A 66 6.17 16.13 -7.37
CA ILE A 66 6.29 17.16 -6.34
C ILE A 66 6.88 18.40 -6.99
N ASN A 67 6.09 19.47 -7.03
CA ASN A 67 6.54 20.73 -7.61
C ASN A 67 7.53 21.45 -6.68
N SER A 68 8.36 22.30 -7.27
CA SER A 68 9.20 23.26 -6.56
C SER A 68 8.33 24.17 -5.69
N GLY A 69 8.88 24.58 -4.54
CA GLY A 69 8.12 25.28 -3.51
C GLY A 69 7.35 24.31 -2.61
N TRP A 70 6.24 24.77 -2.03
CA TRP A 70 5.46 24.01 -1.05
C TRP A 70 4.47 23.06 -1.71
N SER A 71 4.38 21.84 -1.19
CA SER A 71 3.39 20.83 -1.58
C SER A 71 2.90 20.06 -0.35
N LEU A 72 1.70 19.48 -0.45
CA LEU A 72 1.14 18.53 0.51
C LEU A 72 1.15 17.16 -0.15
N VAL A 73 1.97 16.24 0.35
CA VAL A 73 2.19 14.93 -0.26
C VAL A 73 1.79 13.81 0.69
N SER A 74 1.33 12.70 0.14
CA SER A 74 1.09 11.48 0.89
C SER A 74 1.22 10.26 0.01
N THR A 75 1.33 9.09 0.63
CA THR A 75 1.39 7.82 -0.07
C THR A 75 0.32 6.85 0.43
N TYR A 76 -0.14 5.98 -0.46
CA TYR A 76 -0.92 4.78 -0.14
C TYR A 76 -0.04 3.52 -0.11
N ILE A 77 1.27 3.66 -0.20
CA ILE A 77 2.25 2.58 -0.11
C ILE A 77 2.88 2.61 1.28
N GLN A 78 2.92 1.46 1.93
CA GLN A 78 3.66 1.21 3.16
C GLN A 78 5.06 0.69 2.77
N PRO A 79 6.12 1.51 2.87
CA PRO A 79 7.47 1.06 2.54
C PRO A 79 7.99 0.07 3.59
N ASP A 80 8.86 -0.82 3.16
CA ASP A 80 9.55 -1.78 4.05
C ASP A 80 10.39 -1.06 5.11
N ASN A 81 11.02 0.05 4.71
CA ASN A 81 11.73 0.95 5.61
C ASN A 81 10.98 2.29 5.70
N ILE A 82 10.40 2.52 6.87
CA ILE A 82 9.55 3.67 7.15
C ILE A 82 10.33 4.91 7.59
N ASP A 83 11.65 4.84 7.78
CA ASP A 83 12.43 6.01 8.18
C ASP A 83 12.38 7.08 7.08
N VAL A 84 11.97 8.29 7.44
CA VAL A 84 11.85 9.43 6.52
C VAL A 84 13.14 9.70 5.75
N SER A 85 14.30 9.57 6.40
CA SER A 85 15.59 9.80 5.74
C SER A 85 15.87 8.79 4.64
N ILE A 86 15.34 7.57 4.75
CA ILE A 86 15.46 6.52 3.74
C ILE A 86 14.44 6.73 2.62
N VAL A 87 13.16 6.90 2.99
CA VAL A 87 12.06 7.10 2.04
C VAL A 87 12.31 8.30 1.13
N PHE A 88 12.81 9.41 1.70
CA PHE A 88 13.05 10.66 0.97
C PHE A 88 14.50 10.83 0.49
N SER A 89 15.36 9.81 0.64
CA SER A 89 16.75 9.87 0.16
C SER A 89 16.90 10.23 -1.33
N PRO A 90 16.00 9.81 -2.27
CA PRO A 90 16.12 10.25 -3.67
C PRO A 90 16.01 11.77 -3.85
N LEU A 91 15.41 12.46 -2.87
CA LEU A 91 15.18 13.90 -2.89
C LEU A 91 16.08 14.68 -1.93
N GLU A 92 17.07 14.03 -1.29
CA GLU A 92 17.87 14.62 -0.20
C GLU A 92 18.45 16.00 -0.54
N ASN A 93 18.98 16.17 -1.76
CA ASN A 93 19.58 17.43 -2.22
C ASN A 93 18.56 18.48 -2.71
N HIS A 94 17.29 18.10 -2.81
CA HIS A 94 16.22 18.96 -3.32
C HIS A 94 15.27 19.41 -2.20
N ILE A 95 15.25 18.71 -1.07
CA ILE A 95 14.42 19.04 0.09
C ILE A 95 15.01 20.22 0.83
N VAL A 96 14.23 21.31 0.89
CA VAL A 96 14.48 22.44 1.78
C VAL A 96 13.97 22.14 3.18
N LEU A 97 12.78 21.53 3.27
CA LEU A 97 12.12 21.21 4.54
C LEU A 97 10.99 20.21 4.30
N LEU A 98 10.88 19.20 5.14
CA LEU A 98 9.75 18.29 5.22
C LEU A 98 9.16 18.34 6.64
N LYS A 99 7.83 18.31 6.77
CA LYS A 99 7.12 18.36 8.05
C LYS A 99 6.01 17.33 8.14
N ASN A 100 5.85 16.76 9.32
CA ASN A 100 4.77 15.86 9.68
C ASN A 100 3.55 16.65 10.22
N ASN A 101 2.48 15.94 10.63
CA ASN A 101 1.28 16.57 11.18
C ASN A 101 1.54 17.37 12.48
N GLU A 102 2.46 16.91 13.33
CA GLU A 102 2.80 17.55 14.61
C GLU A 102 3.74 18.76 14.45
N GLY A 103 4.24 18.99 13.23
CA GLY A 103 5.18 20.06 12.91
C GLY A 103 6.65 19.70 13.14
N SER A 104 6.95 18.44 13.51
CA SER A 104 8.30 17.90 13.50
C SER A 104 8.87 17.94 12.08
N ALA A 105 10.18 18.15 11.97
CA ALA A 105 10.82 18.49 10.72
C ALA A 105 11.93 17.51 10.32
N TYR A 106 12.08 17.31 9.02
CA TYR A 106 13.25 16.69 8.40
C TYR A 106 13.96 17.73 7.53
N LEU A 107 15.26 17.88 7.77
CA LEU A 107 16.16 18.87 7.18
C LEU A 107 17.46 18.15 6.76
N PRO A 108 17.52 17.59 5.55
CA PRO A 108 18.64 16.76 5.11
C PRO A 108 19.97 17.51 5.04
N GLU A 109 19.96 18.77 4.59
CA GLU A 109 21.17 19.62 4.57
C GLU A 109 21.82 19.76 5.97
N TRP A 110 21.01 19.61 7.03
CA TRP A 110 21.44 19.74 8.42
C TRP A 110 21.62 18.37 9.09
N ASN A 111 21.49 17.29 8.32
CA ASN A 111 21.45 15.90 8.78
C ASN A 111 20.51 15.72 9.99
N PHE A 112 19.33 16.34 9.94
CA PHE A 112 18.37 16.35 11.04
C PHE A 112 17.08 15.65 10.64
N ASN A 113 16.78 14.53 11.30
CA ASN A 113 15.50 13.84 11.23
C ASN A 113 14.77 13.92 12.58
N GLY A 114 13.90 14.92 12.72
CA GLY A 114 13.01 15.06 13.88
C GLY A 114 11.65 14.38 13.69
N ILE A 115 11.33 13.90 12.48
CA ILE A 115 10.08 13.18 12.20
C ILE A 115 10.22 11.71 12.61
N GLY A 116 11.38 11.11 12.35
CA GLY A 116 11.60 9.67 12.52
C GLY A 116 10.98 8.91 11.36
N ASP A 117 9.92 8.17 11.65
CA ASP A 117 9.25 7.28 10.70
C ASP A 117 8.05 7.95 10.04
N ILE A 118 7.73 7.52 8.82
CA ILE A 118 6.45 7.83 8.20
C ILE A 118 5.32 7.03 8.85
N ILE A 119 4.13 7.59 8.87
CA ILE A 119 2.94 7.01 9.50
C ILE A 119 1.89 6.78 8.42
N ALA A 120 1.39 5.54 8.32
CA ALA A 120 0.29 5.21 7.42
C ALA A 120 -0.93 6.12 7.67
N GLY A 121 -1.53 6.64 6.60
CA GLY A 121 -2.65 7.56 6.71
C GLY A 121 -2.28 9.02 7.02
N GLN A 122 -1.01 9.33 7.30
CA GLN A 122 -0.56 10.70 7.53
C GLN A 122 -0.09 11.38 6.23
N GLY A 123 -0.42 12.67 6.10
CA GLY A 123 0.15 13.52 5.05
C GLY A 123 1.38 14.28 5.52
N TYR A 124 2.19 14.78 4.57
CA TYR A 124 3.40 15.53 4.85
C TYR A 124 3.45 16.83 4.06
N GLN A 125 3.95 17.87 4.70
CA GLN A 125 4.21 19.15 4.04
C GLN A 125 5.67 19.19 3.62
N ILE A 126 5.92 19.26 2.32
CA ILE A 126 7.27 19.26 1.75
C ILE A 126 7.53 20.56 1.02
N LYS A 127 8.77 21.05 1.11
CA LYS A 127 9.28 22.16 0.32
C LYS A 127 10.48 21.71 -0.49
N LEU A 128 10.40 21.83 -1.81
CA LEU A 128 11.51 21.53 -2.72
C LEU A 128 12.09 22.81 -3.34
N ASN A 129 13.33 22.72 -3.82
CA ASN A 129 14.00 23.78 -4.59
C ASN A 129 13.80 23.63 -6.13
N SER A 130 13.40 22.45 -6.59
CA SER A 130 13.07 22.14 -7.99
C SER A 130 11.96 21.09 -8.07
N ASP A 131 11.29 21.00 -9.21
CA ASP A 131 10.30 19.95 -9.47
C ASP A 131 11.00 18.59 -9.44
N GLN A 132 10.42 17.61 -8.76
CA GLN A 132 10.97 16.27 -8.59
C GLN A 132 9.87 15.22 -8.65
N GLN A 133 10.29 13.97 -8.82
CA GLN A 133 9.43 12.81 -8.74
C GLN A 133 9.97 11.88 -7.67
N LEU A 134 9.09 11.41 -6.77
CA LEU A 134 9.41 10.43 -5.74
C LEU A 134 8.66 9.13 -6.05
N THR A 135 9.39 8.03 -6.18
CA THR A 135 8.79 6.69 -6.30
C THR A 135 9.03 5.93 -5.01
N ILE A 136 7.94 5.47 -4.39
CA ILE A 136 7.94 4.67 -3.16
C ILE A 136 7.56 3.24 -3.53
N PHE A 137 8.27 2.26 -2.97
CA PHE A 137 7.99 0.84 -3.14
C PHE A 137 7.59 0.22 -1.80
N GLY A 138 6.71 -0.77 -1.83
CA GLY A 138 6.29 -1.52 -0.64
C GLY A 138 4.90 -2.12 -0.76
N GLU A 139 4.30 -2.44 0.37
CA GLU A 139 2.94 -2.99 0.44
C GLU A 139 1.90 -1.91 0.13
N ARG A 140 0.80 -2.29 -0.53
CA ARG A 140 -0.30 -1.37 -0.81
C ARG A 140 -1.24 -1.30 0.39
N LEU A 141 -1.44 -0.10 0.93
CA LEU A 141 -2.44 0.13 1.98
C LEU A 141 -3.85 0.00 1.40
N LEU A 142 -4.69 -0.76 2.07
CA LEU A 142 -6.11 -0.87 1.74
C LEU A 142 -6.88 0.25 2.45
N PRO A 143 -7.54 1.18 1.72
CA PRO A 143 -8.19 2.35 2.30
C PRO A 143 -9.20 2.03 3.41
N GLU A 144 -9.93 0.93 3.26
CA GLU A 144 -10.96 0.44 4.17
C GLU A 144 -10.40 -0.28 5.42
N LEU A 145 -9.13 -0.72 5.38
CA LEU A 145 -8.44 -1.36 6.50
C LEU A 145 -7.40 -0.45 7.16
N THR A 146 -7.29 0.79 6.70
CA THR A 146 -6.31 1.77 7.20
C THR A 146 -7.04 2.98 7.80
N PRO A 147 -7.65 2.84 9.00
CA PRO A 147 -8.32 3.95 9.66
C PRO A 147 -7.35 5.09 9.97
N ILE A 148 -7.80 6.33 9.78
CA ILE A 148 -7.03 7.54 10.08
C ILE A 148 -7.66 8.23 11.27
N ASP A 149 -6.95 8.21 12.40
CA ASP A 149 -7.39 8.88 13.61
C ASP A 149 -7.12 10.39 13.53
N LEU A 150 -8.21 11.17 13.59
CA LEU A 150 -8.21 12.62 13.61
C LEU A 150 -8.32 13.10 15.04
N THR A 151 -7.44 14.02 15.42
CA THR A 151 -7.49 14.73 16.70
C THR A 151 -8.33 15.99 16.59
N LEU A 152 -8.82 16.51 17.72
CA LEU A 152 -9.44 17.83 17.79
C LEU A 152 -8.51 18.89 17.16
N GLY A 153 -9.00 19.62 16.17
CA GLY A 153 -8.24 20.69 15.54
C GLY A 153 -7.65 20.26 14.20
N TRP A 154 -6.43 20.71 13.92
CA TRP A 154 -5.80 20.50 12.62
C TRP A 154 -5.14 19.12 12.52
N ASN A 155 -5.41 18.44 11.40
CA ASN A 155 -4.82 17.19 11.01
C ASN A 155 -4.34 17.31 9.55
N LEU A 156 -3.25 16.63 9.22
CA LEU A 156 -2.69 16.51 7.87
C LEU A 156 -2.74 15.04 7.49
N ILE A 157 -3.65 14.70 6.58
CA ILE A 157 -3.96 13.31 6.26
C ILE A 157 -3.54 12.93 4.86
N ALA A 158 -3.33 11.63 4.66
CA ALA A 158 -3.11 11.03 3.36
C ALA A 158 -4.43 10.80 2.62
N TYR A 159 -4.38 10.85 1.29
CA TYR A 159 -5.41 10.24 0.44
C TYR A 159 -4.98 8.83 0.02
N LEU A 160 -5.69 7.81 0.52
CA LEU A 160 -5.29 6.41 0.39
C LEU A 160 -5.83 5.71 -0.86
N ARG A 161 -6.80 6.30 -1.56
CA ARG A 161 -7.39 5.69 -2.74
C ARG A 161 -6.59 5.96 -4.01
N GLN A 162 -6.73 5.07 -4.98
CA GLN A 162 -6.07 5.18 -6.28
C GLN A 162 -6.91 6.01 -7.27
N SER A 163 -8.23 5.87 -7.23
CA SER A 163 -9.16 6.67 -8.03
C SER A 163 -9.53 7.97 -7.29
N PRO A 164 -9.69 9.10 -8.00
CA PRO A 164 -10.13 10.35 -7.37
C PRO A 164 -11.54 10.23 -6.78
N ALA A 165 -11.83 11.01 -5.73
CA ALA A 165 -13.16 11.10 -5.13
C ALA A 165 -13.49 12.55 -4.77
N ASP A 166 -14.77 12.94 -4.84
CA ASP A 166 -15.18 14.28 -4.43
C ASP A 166 -15.02 14.46 -2.92
N VAL A 167 -14.44 15.59 -2.51
CA VAL A 167 -14.16 15.89 -1.09
C VAL A 167 -15.44 15.90 -0.25
N ALA A 168 -16.58 16.36 -0.79
CA ALA A 168 -17.84 16.39 -0.06
C ALA A 168 -18.40 14.98 0.16
N ALA A 169 -18.19 14.07 -0.80
CA ALA A 169 -18.60 12.68 -0.67
C ALA A 169 -17.72 11.91 0.32
N VAL A 170 -16.39 12.11 0.26
CA VAL A 170 -15.44 11.51 1.22
C VAL A 170 -15.79 11.85 2.66
N PHE A 171 -16.17 13.10 2.93
CA PHE A 171 -16.44 13.56 4.29
C PHE A 171 -17.92 13.55 4.67
N GLN A 172 -18.80 12.93 3.88
CA GLN A 172 -20.25 12.97 4.09
C GLN A 172 -20.67 12.54 5.50
N GLU A 173 -20.06 11.48 6.04
CA GLU A 173 -20.36 11.02 7.41
C GLU A 173 -19.96 12.04 8.48
N MET A 174 -18.82 12.71 8.30
CA MET A 174 -18.36 13.78 9.19
C MET A 174 -19.25 15.02 9.13
N LEU A 175 -19.90 15.28 7.99
CA LEU A 175 -20.90 16.34 7.86
C LEU A 175 -22.16 16.02 8.66
N ILE A 176 -22.61 14.78 8.60
CA ILE A 176 -23.81 14.31 9.33
C ILE A 176 -23.57 14.36 10.84
N SER A 177 -22.38 13.95 11.29
CA SER A 177 -22.00 14.06 12.71
C SER A 177 -21.70 15.49 13.15
N GLY A 178 -21.42 16.39 12.21
CA GLY A 178 -21.03 17.78 12.48
C GLY A 178 -19.58 17.92 12.96
N SER A 179 -18.75 16.90 12.75
CA SER A 179 -17.35 16.85 13.21
C SER A 179 -16.37 17.64 12.33
N LEU A 180 -16.71 17.85 11.05
CA LEU A 180 -15.87 18.56 10.06
C LEU A 180 -16.08 20.07 10.09
N VAL A 181 -14.98 20.83 10.14
CA VAL A 181 -14.99 22.31 10.05
C VAL A 181 -14.54 22.79 8.66
N ILE A 182 -13.39 22.31 8.17
CA ILE A 182 -12.81 22.74 6.89
C ILE A 182 -11.82 21.69 6.37
N VAL A 183 -11.72 21.55 5.05
CA VAL A 183 -10.63 20.84 4.35
C VAL A 183 -9.89 21.81 3.45
N LYS A 184 -8.58 21.64 3.29
CA LYS A 184 -7.73 22.42 2.36
C LYS A 184 -6.76 21.54 1.58
N ASP A 185 -6.49 21.93 0.34
CA ASP A 185 -5.42 21.37 -0.48
C ASP A 185 -4.13 22.21 -0.43
N SER A 186 -3.11 21.80 -1.19
CA SER A 186 -1.83 22.51 -1.32
C SER A 186 -1.91 23.84 -2.05
N GLU A 187 -2.93 24.03 -2.91
CA GLU A 187 -3.13 25.25 -3.69
C GLU A 187 -3.87 26.34 -2.89
N GLY A 188 -4.39 25.99 -1.71
CA GLY A 188 -5.14 26.89 -0.85
C GLY A 188 -6.64 26.90 -1.13
N ASN A 189 -7.13 26.01 -1.99
CA ASN A 189 -8.56 25.80 -2.13
C ASN A 189 -9.11 25.16 -0.85
N ALA A 190 -10.39 25.38 -0.59
CA ALA A 190 -11.03 24.90 0.61
C ALA A 190 -12.39 24.26 0.34
N TYR A 191 -12.71 23.25 1.13
CA TYR A 191 -14.06 22.75 1.33
C TYR A 191 -14.57 23.25 2.68
N LEU A 192 -15.66 24.01 2.63
CA LEU A 192 -16.28 24.73 3.73
C LEU A 192 -17.76 24.31 3.80
N PRO A 193 -18.09 23.26 4.56
CA PRO A 193 -19.43 22.69 4.55
C PRO A 193 -20.51 23.63 5.07
N GLU A 194 -20.19 24.45 6.09
CA GLU A 194 -21.12 25.44 6.65
C GLU A 194 -21.58 26.46 5.61
N TRP A 195 -20.75 26.75 4.61
CA TRP A 195 -21.07 27.68 3.51
C TRP A 195 -21.44 26.97 2.22
N ALA A 196 -21.64 25.64 2.26
CA ALA A 196 -21.89 24.78 1.10
C ALA A 196 -20.89 25.05 -0.05
N PHE A 197 -19.63 25.37 0.28
CA PHE A 197 -18.62 25.78 -0.67
C PHE A 197 -17.60 24.65 -0.86
N ASN A 198 -17.47 24.18 -2.10
CA ASN A 198 -16.45 23.20 -2.49
C ASN A 198 -15.53 23.79 -3.56
N GLY A 199 -14.40 24.34 -3.12
CA GLY A 199 -13.35 24.83 -4.00
C GLY A 199 -12.30 23.79 -4.38
N ILE A 200 -12.26 22.64 -3.69
CA ILE A 200 -11.28 21.56 -3.94
C ILE A 200 -11.77 20.67 -5.10
N GLY A 201 -13.05 20.31 -5.08
CA GLY A 201 -13.62 19.30 -5.97
C GLY A 201 -13.10 17.91 -5.60
N GLY A 202 -12.14 17.40 -6.37
CA GLY A 202 -11.60 16.05 -6.21
C GLY A 202 -10.41 15.96 -5.27
N MET A 203 -10.35 14.88 -4.51
CA MET A 203 -9.16 14.40 -3.83
C MET A 203 -8.43 13.38 -4.71
N PHE A 204 -7.11 13.51 -4.82
CA PHE A 204 -6.25 12.71 -5.70
C PHE A 204 -5.14 11.99 -4.93
N SER A 205 -4.73 10.83 -5.44
CA SER A 205 -3.58 10.08 -4.92
C SER A 205 -2.29 10.86 -5.06
N GLY A 206 -1.36 10.63 -4.12
CA GLY A 206 -0.10 11.39 -4.04
C GLY A 206 -0.24 12.73 -3.31
N LYS A 207 -1.46 13.23 -3.10
CA LYS A 207 -1.73 14.50 -2.41
C LYS A 207 -2.23 14.28 -0.98
N ALA A 208 -1.77 15.13 -0.07
CA ALA A 208 -2.28 15.24 1.28
C ALA A 208 -3.26 16.41 1.45
N TYR A 209 -4.08 16.36 2.49
CA TYR A 209 -5.10 17.38 2.77
C TYR A 209 -5.07 17.79 4.23
N GLN A 210 -5.21 19.10 4.47
CA GLN A 210 -5.35 19.63 5.81
C GLN A 210 -6.83 19.65 6.20
N ILE A 211 -7.15 19.06 7.34
CA ILE A 211 -8.52 18.95 7.84
C ILE A 211 -8.57 19.55 9.22
N LYS A 212 -9.60 20.35 9.48
CA LYS A 212 -9.90 20.79 10.83
C LYS A 212 -11.18 20.13 11.32
N THR A 213 -11.12 19.54 12.49
CA THR A 213 -12.28 18.96 13.18
C THR A 213 -12.58 19.71 14.48
N ASN A 214 -13.81 19.58 14.98
CA ASN A 214 -14.24 20.11 16.27
C ASN A 214 -14.34 19.04 17.37
N GLU A 215 -14.05 17.78 17.02
CA GLU A 215 -13.89 16.64 17.93
C GLU A 215 -12.95 15.60 17.30
N ALA A 216 -12.56 14.58 18.07
CA ALA A 216 -11.82 13.45 17.52
C ALA A 216 -12.74 12.58 16.66
N TYR A 217 -12.21 12.04 15.57
CA TYR A 217 -12.97 11.22 14.61
C TYR A 217 -12.04 10.21 13.94
N THR A 218 -12.54 9.02 13.59
CA THR A 218 -11.76 8.04 12.82
C THR A 218 -12.30 8.01 11.40
N LEU A 219 -11.51 8.50 10.45
CA LEU A 219 -11.84 8.47 9.03
C LEU A 219 -11.51 7.11 8.44
N ILE A 220 -12.45 6.53 7.72
CA ILE A 220 -12.25 5.31 6.93
C ILE A 220 -12.69 5.62 5.50
N TYR A 221 -11.81 5.39 4.55
CA TYR A 221 -12.13 5.54 3.13
C TYR A 221 -12.87 4.29 2.62
N LEU A 222 -13.80 4.48 1.68
CA LEU A 222 -14.29 3.39 0.84
C LEU A 222 -13.15 2.73 0.07
N SER A 223 -13.30 1.43 -0.17
CA SER A 223 -12.34 0.62 -0.91
C SER A 223 -12.08 1.15 -2.33
N ASN A 224 -10.98 0.70 -2.94
CA ASN A 224 -10.68 1.02 -4.34
C ASN A 224 -11.69 0.39 -5.33
N ASN A 225 -12.53 -0.55 -4.88
CA ASN A 225 -13.54 -1.25 -5.68
C ASN A 225 -14.96 -0.63 -5.58
N GLN A 226 -15.11 0.47 -4.83
CA GLN A 226 -16.39 1.16 -4.63
C GLN A 226 -16.31 2.59 -5.15
N ASP A 227 -17.45 3.16 -5.52
CA ASP A 227 -17.57 4.57 -5.86
C ASP A 227 -18.13 5.37 -4.66
N TYR A 228 -17.81 6.66 -4.63
CA TYR A 228 -18.38 7.64 -3.69
C TYR A 228 -19.64 8.30 -4.24
#